data_AF-A0A9N9NMG4-F1
#
_entry.id   AF-A0A9N9NMG4-F1
#
_cell.length_a   1.000
_cell.length_b   1.000
_cell.length_c   1.000
_cell.angle_alpha   90.00
_cell.angle_beta   90.00
_cell.angle_gamma   90.00
#
_symmetry.space_group_name_H-M   'P 1'
#
loop_
_entity.id
_entity.type
_entity.pdbx_description
1 polymer ?
#
loop_
_entity_poly.entity_id
_entity_poly.type
_entity_poly.pdbx_seq_one_letter_code
_entity_poly.pdbx_strand_id
1 'polypeptide(L)'
;MAANLFPELLDQIFCHFQNDSSTLFTCSLVSRRWCSSAIPWLWKQSFTICKRHQRYKLVKAYINMLTQESKLSLINSILTQEARKAIAALDLDLPSRRPMLFDYAALLQQLDYSKIWKASKHFWWNQRHNSDLDNGEFLDITNLSYDTQNKDDGYEYYTFGDFPGAAASYARLFNSPKHIIKTNISTLAHQLWNLLMTRSRITCLKIDALKLYTPRARYSRDIVSLPTFTLADTYLSSVREFTIGGDFIKDNILEIMSQLCNEVEEINIFSCSTILEDIDWAPLIRAQRNLKSLKLRSIRYDLSSLFASLSTQTRSLRHILSYCGDYRNKPALQPISTEKVSSIAPLKTLQLNSTYLYNSDLISFIIGSNKNLQELILDINLSDYPSLDNTIAENCPNLRKLKSNLFGPYILTILKHCHKIEYINIKGAYHRGSSLFQTYLEPGQILEQIATTSSEQLKKLVIDISSLFTNEDLSKFFAKCCGGLEYFGGGCYGYREHVEDEIMKYARKWNVGVVGISYESRSFGTIGGSVGGLGGLLNAWGNGMGFDGEDGSEFGNERHEMSVFNLHVKFGSRRIV
;
A
#
# COMPACT_ATOMS: atom_id res chain seq x y z
N MET A 1 35.86 0.73 -27.91
CA MET A 1 34.94 -0.43 -27.98
C MET A 1 33.52 -0.11 -27.49
N ALA A 2 33.32 0.51 -26.32
CA ALA A 2 31.98 0.78 -25.78
C ALA A 2 31.05 1.61 -26.70
N ALA A 3 31.57 2.60 -27.44
CA ALA A 3 30.77 3.50 -28.28
C ALA A 3 30.07 2.82 -29.48
N ASN A 4 30.45 1.59 -29.84
CA ASN A 4 29.94 0.87 -31.02
C ASN A 4 28.91 -0.22 -30.71
N LEU A 5 28.48 -0.37 -29.45
CA LEU A 5 27.44 -1.34 -29.08
C LEU A 5 26.13 -1.09 -29.88
N PHE A 6 25.42 -2.18 -30.16
CA PHE A 6 24.13 -2.14 -30.85
C PHE A 6 23.04 -1.57 -29.91
N PRO A 7 22.07 -0.78 -30.42
CA PRO A 7 21.00 -0.19 -29.61
C PRO A 7 20.22 -1.21 -28.77
N GLU A 8 19.99 -2.42 -29.29
CA GLU A 8 19.25 -3.50 -28.62
C GLU A 8 19.98 -3.99 -27.37
N LEU A 9 21.31 -4.07 -27.42
CA LEU A 9 22.13 -4.41 -26.27
C LEU A 9 22.18 -3.25 -25.27
N LEU A 10 22.26 -2.01 -25.75
CA LEU A 10 22.20 -0.83 -24.88
C LEU A 10 20.87 -0.74 -24.15
N ASP A 11 19.75 -1.05 -24.80
CA ASP A 11 18.43 -1.07 -24.17
C ASP A 11 18.32 -2.15 -23.10
N GLN A 12 18.86 -3.35 -23.34
CA GLN A 12 18.94 -4.41 -22.32
C GLN A 12 19.82 -4.00 -21.13
N ILE A 13 20.93 -3.30 -21.38
CA ILE A 13 21.79 -2.79 -20.30
C ILE A 13 21.05 -1.70 -19.51
N PHE A 14 20.47 -0.72 -20.20
CA PHE A 14 19.83 0.44 -19.58
C PHE A 14 18.53 0.09 -18.86
N CYS A 15 17.84 -1.00 -19.20
CA CYS A 15 16.68 -1.45 -18.45
C CYS A 15 17.02 -1.76 -16.98
N HIS A 16 18.23 -2.24 -16.69
CA HIS A 16 18.71 -2.47 -15.33
C HIS A 16 18.98 -1.17 -14.58
N PHE A 17 19.25 -0.07 -15.29
CA PHE A 17 19.50 1.26 -14.73
C PHE A 17 18.27 2.19 -14.77
N GLN A 18 17.07 1.70 -15.09
CA GLN A 18 15.87 2.54 -15.27
C GLN A 18 15.49 3.43 -14.06
N ASN A 19 15.98 3.10 -12.86
CA ASN A 19 15.79 3.90 -11.64
C ASN A 19 17.05 4.68 -11.21
N ASP A 20 18.19 4.45 -11.87
CA ASP A 20 19.45 5.14 -11.62
C ASP A 20 19.69 6.22 -12.68
N SER A 21 19.09 7.38 -12.42
CA SER A 21 19.18 8.52 -13.32
C SER A 21 20.59 9.11 -13.43
N SER A 22 21.43 8.94 -12.42
CA SER A 22 22.80 9.43 -12.44
C SER A 22 23.64 8.61 -13.42
N THR A 23 23.51 7.29 -13.36
CA THR A 23 24.18 6.37 -14.28
C THR A 23 23.67 6.58 -15.72
N LEU A 24 22.35 6.62 -15.93
CA LEU A 24 21.79 6.87 -17.26
C LEU A 24 22.21 8.23 -17.85
N PHE A 25 22.28 9.28 -17.03
CA PHE A 25 22.77 10.59 -17.45
C PHE A 25 24.23 10.49 -17.90
N THR A 26 25.09 9.85 -17.10
CA THR A 26 26.50 9.63 -17.46
C THR A 26 26.64 8.83 -18.75
N CYS A 27 25.84 7.77 -18.92
CA CYS A 27 25.77 6.98 -20.15
C CYS A 27 25.38 7.83 -21.37
N SER A 28 24.44 8.77 -21.21
CA SER A 28 24.01 9.65 -22.31
C SER A 28 25.11 10.56 -22.85
N LEU A 29 26.20 10.75 -22.11
CA LEU A 29 27.33 11.60 -22.49
C LEU A 29 28.42 10.83 -23.25
N VAL A 30 28.33 9.50 -23.35
CA VAL A 30 29.40 8.64 -23.92
C VAL A 30 29.52 8.82 -25.43
N SER A 31 28.41 8.74 -26.17
CA SER A 31 28.37 8.89 -27.63
C SER A 31 26.96 9.25 -28.10
N ARG A 32 26.81 9.69 -29.36
CA ARG A 32 25.47 9.96 -29.93
C ARG A 32 24.53 8.74 -29.84
N ARG A 33 25.08 7.53 -30.03
CA ARG A 33 24.31 6.28 -29.96
C ARG A 33 23.89 5.94 -28.53
N TRP A 34 24.80 6.09 -27.58
CA TRP A 34 24.47 5.92 -26.16
C TRP A 34 23.47 6.97 -25.69
N CYS A 35 23.60 8.22 -26.15
CA CYS A 35 22.65 9.29 -25.91
C CYS A 35 21.25 8.91 -26.40
N SER A 36 21.12 8.47 -27.67
CA SER A 36 19.82 8.09 -28.24
C SER A 36 19.14 6.91 -27.53
N SER A 37 19.91 5.99 -26.95
CA SER A 37 19.35 4.87 -26.17
C SER A 37 19.09 5.23 -24.71
N ALA A 38 19.96 6.01 -24.04
CA ALA A 38 19.82 6.33 -22.61
C ALA A 38 18.73 7.38 -22.33
N ILE A 39 18.54 8.34 -23.23
CA ILE A 39 17.57 9.44 -23.06
C ILE A 39 16.12 8.94 -22.94
N PRO A 40 15.64 8.00 -23.76
CA PRO A 40 14.34 7.36 -23.55
C PRO A 40 14.15 6.80 -22.14
N TRP A 41 15.16 6.14 -21.56
CA TRP A 41 15.08 5.62 -20.19
C TRP A 41 15.03 6.72 -19.13
N LEU A 42 15.78 7.81 -19.31
CA LEU A 42 15.74 8.98 -18.43
C LEU A 42 14.37 9.68 -18.45
N TRP A 43 13.76 9.78 -19.62
CA TRP A 43 12.51 10.52 -19.81
C TRP A 43 11.25 9.67 -19.64
N LYS A 44 11.37 8.33 -19.66
CA LYS A 44 10.29 7.36 -19.41
C LYS A 44 9.44 7.71 -18.17
N GLN A 45 10.09 8.19 -17.11
CA GLN A 45 9.46 8.60 -15.86
C GLN A 45 10.03 9.93 -15.33
N SER A 46 10.17 10.92 -16.22
CA SER A 46 10.87 12.20 -15.97
C SER A 46 10.46 12.89 -14.66
N PHE A 47 9.16 12.94 -14.34
CA PHE A 47 8.66 13.56 -13.11
C PHE A 47 8.99 12.79 -11.82
N THR A 48 9.25 11.48 -11.92
CA THR A 48 9.68 10.62 -10.80
C THR A 48 11.17 10.80 -10.55
N ILE A 49 11.96 10.74 -11.62
CA ILE A 49 13.42 10.84 -11.58
C ILE A 49 13.88 12.25 -11.21
N CYS A 50 13.18 13.28 -11.69
CA CYS A 50 13.58 14.66 -11.49
C CYS A 50 13.54 15.05 -10.01
N LYS A 51 14.72 15.39 -9.47
CA LYS A 51 14.89 15.90 -8.10
C LYS A 51 13.98 17.10 -7.88
N ARG A 52 13.43 17.22 -6.66
CA ARG A 52 12.44 18.25 -6.28
C ARG A 52 12.82 19.65 -6.78
N HIS A 53 14.06 20.09 -6.51
CA HIS A 53 14.55 21.42 -6.85
C HIS A 53 14.81 21.62 -8.37
N GLN A 54 14.80 20.58 -9.20
CA GLN A 54 14.98 20.68 -10.67
C GLN A 54 13.65 20.59 -11.43
N ARG A 55 12.52 20.33 -10.76
CA ARG A 55 11.21 20.13 -11.41
C ARG A 55 10.75 21.34 -12.22
N TYR A 56 11.12 22.55 -11.83
CA TYR A 56 10.79 23.75 -12.60
C TYR A 56 11.49 23.77 -13.98
N LYS A 57 12.71 23.20 -14.11
CA LYS A 57 13.41 23.08 -15.40
C LYS A 57 12.72 22.07 -16.31
N LEU A 58 12.24 20.98 -15.73
CA LEU A 58 11.43 19.98 -16.44
C LEU A 58 10.13 20.61 -16.97
N VAL A 59 9.43 21.38 -16.13
CA VAL A 59 8.23 22.13 -16.54
C VAL A 59 8.56 23.14 -17.64
N LYS A 60 9.65 23.91 -17.51
CA LYS A 60 10.10 24.84 -18.56
C LYS A 60 10.36 24.12 -19.89
N ALA A 61 10.96 22.93 -19.86
CA ALA A 61 11.17 22.13 -21.06
C ALA A 61 9.84 21.73 -21.72
N TYR A 62 8.85 21.25 -20.94
CA TYR A 62 7.54 20.89 -21.49
C TYR A 62 6.73 22.10 -21.97
N ILE A 63 6.79 23.25 -21.28
CA ILE A 63 6.16 24.49 -21.76
C ILE A 63 6.70 24.87 -23.13
N ASN A 64 8.01 24.70 -23.36
CA ASN A 64 8.62 24.97 -24.67
C ASN A 64 8.13 24.01 -25.77
N MET A 65 7.55 22.86 -25.42
CA MET A 65 6.99 21.87 -26.35
C MET A 65 5.51 22.08 -26.64
N LEU A 66 4.84 23.00 -25.94
CA LEU A 66 3.46 23.37 -26.23
C LEU A 66 3.34 24.05 -27.61
N THR A 67 2.23 23.80 -28.30
CA THR A 67 1.90 24.54 -29.52
C THR A 67 1.70 26.02 -29.20
N GLN A 68 1.84 26.89 -30.21
CA GLN A 68 1.60 28.32 -30.02
C GLN A 68 0.17 28.59 -29.52
N GLU A 69 -0.81 27.85 -30.03
CA GLU A 69 -2.20 27.92 -29.58
C GLU A 69 -2.36 27.51 -28.10
N SER A 70 -1.76 26.38 -27.67
CA SER A 70 -1.81 25.95 -26.27
C SER A 70 -1.08 26.93 -25.33
N LYS A 71 0.01 27.56 -25.78
CA LYS A 71 0.69 28.61 -25.02
C LYS A 71 -0.17 29.87 -24.86
N LEU A 72 -0.81 30.32 -25.94
CA LEU A 72 -1.74 31.46 -25.90
C LEU A 72 -2.94 31.16 -24.99
N SER A 73 -3.50 29.95 -25.08
CA SER A 73 -4.55 29.46 -24.18
C SER A 73 -4.08 29.50 -22.72
N LEU A 74 -2.89 28.98 -22.41
CA LEU A 74 -2.30 29.02 -21.08
C LEU A 74 -2.15 30.46 -20.56
N ILE A 75 -1.62 31.39 -21.37
CA ILE A 75 -1.44 32.80 -21.01
C ILE A 75 -2.80 33.44 -20.70
N ASN A 76 -3.82 33.19 -21.53
CA ASN A 76 -5.14 33.77 -21.36
C ASN A 76 -5.87 33.22 -20.12
N SER A 77 -5.70 31.93 -19.82
CA SER A 77 -6.35 31.24 -18.69
C SER A 77 -5.66 31.47 -17.33
N ILE A 78 -4.45 32.03 -17.31
CA ILE A 78 -3.75 32.39 -16.06
C ILE A 78 -4.28 33.72 -15.54
N LEU A 79 -4.53 33.77 -14.23
CA LEU A 79 -5.26 34.86 -13.59
C LEU A 79 -4.39 36.08 -13.24
N THR A 80 -3.08 35.93 -13.10
CA THR A 80 -2.17 37.01 -12.65
C THR A 80 -1.29 37.54 -13.76
N GLN A 81 -1.15 38.86 -13.86
CA GLN A 81 -0.36 39.52 -14.90
C GLN A 81 1.14 39.16 -14.81
N GLU A 82 1.67 38.97 -13.61
CA GLU A 82 3.05 38.55 -13.36
C GLU A 82 3.30 37.14 -13.93
N ALA A 83 2.34 36.25 -13.76
CA ALA A 83 2.41 34.89 -14.29
C ALA A 83 2.32 34.86 -15.83
N ARG A 84 1.50 35.73 -16.42
CA ARG A 84 1.44 35.93 -17.88
C ARG A 84 2.78 36.41 -18.42
N LYS A 85 3.39 37.42 -17.78
CA LYS A 85 4.73 37.92 -18.11
C LYS A 85 5.79 36.83 -17.98
N ALA A 86 5.75 36.03 -16.92
CA ALA A 86 6.71 34.94 -16.70
C ALA A 86 6.67 33.89 -17.81
N ILE A 87 5.48 33.56 -18.33
CA ILE A 87 5.34 32.64 -19.47
C ILE A 87 5.76 33.31 -20.78
N ALA A 88 5.33 34.55 -21.03
CA ALA A 88 5.74 35.29 -22.23
C ALA A 88 7.28 35.48 -22.30
N ALA A 89 7.93 35.64 -21.15
CA ALA A 89 9.39 35.70 -21.06
C ALA A 89 10.09 34.38 -21.44
N LEU A 90 9.41 33.24 -21.35
CA LEU A 90 9.94 31.97 -21.88
C LEU A 90 10.01 31.97 -23.41
N ASP A 91 9.12 32.72 -24.07
CA ASP A 91 9.05 32.82 -25.53
C ASP A 91 10.01 33.88 -26.10
N LEU A 92 10.30 34.95 -25.36
CA LEU A 92 11.31 35.95 -25.75
C LEU A 92 12.74 35.37 -25.82
N ASP A 93 12.95 34.21 -25.21
CA ASP A 93 14.19 33.43 -25.17
C ASP A 93 14.30 32.44 -26.37
N LEU A 94 13.31 32.41 -27.29
CA LEU A 94 13.17 31.43 -28.38
C LEU A 94 13.91 31.73 -29.70
N PRO A 95 14.08 32.98 -30.18
CA PRO A 95 14.66 33.22 -31.51
C PRO A 95 16.09 32.69 -31.70
N SER A 96 16.78 32.36 -30.60
CA SER A 96 18.17 31.92 -30.54
C SER A 96 18.38 30.47 -30.10
N ARG A 97 17.32 29.67 -29.83
CA ARG A 97 17.45 28.27 -29.41
C ARG A 97 17.41 27.29 -30.59
N ARG A 98 18.42 26.41 -30.66
CA ARG A 98 18.39 25.22 -31.53
C ARG A 98 17.17 24.36 -31.20
N PRO A 99 16.55 23.67 -32.19
CA PRO A 99 15.47 22.74 -31.92
C PRO A 99 15.90 21.70 -30.89
N MET A 100 14.96 21.30 -30.02
CA MET A 100 15.24 20.26 -29.03
C MET A 100 15.68 18.97 -29.73
N LEU A 101 16.70 18.32 -29.17
CA LEU A 101 17.32 17.15 -29.77
C LEU A 101 16.36 15.95 -29.88
N PHE A 102 15.40 15.86 -28.96
CA PHE A 102 14.41 14.79 -28.91
C PHE A 102 13.02 15.37 -28.64
N ASP A 103 11.99 14.64 -29.07
CA ASP A 103 10.62 14.83 -28.60
C ASP A 103 10.47 14.24 -27.19
N TYR A 104 10.96 14.97 -26.20
CA TYR A 104 10.95 14.55 -24.79
C TYR A 104 9.54 14.28 -24.22
N ALA A 105 8.49 14.87 -24.79
CA ALA A 105 7.12 14.54 -24.45
C ALA A 105 6.80 13.11 -24.90
N ALA A 106 7.07 12.78 -26.17
CA ALA A 106 6.83 11.45 -26.71
C ALA A 106 7.59 10.31 -26.01
N LEU A 107 8.71 10.63 -25.34
CA LEU A 107 9.49 9.65 -24.58
C LEU A 107 8.89 9.29 -23.20
N LEU A 108 7.90 10.03 -22.71
CA LEU A 108 7.27 9.74 -21.43
C LEU A 108 6.37 8.49 -21.54
N GLN A 109 6.49 7.56 -20.60
CA GLN A 109 5.63 6.36 -20.55
C GLN A 109 4.87 6.23 -19.22
N GLN A 110 5.41 6.82 -18.15
CA GLN A 110 4.74 6.86 -16.85
C GLN A 110 4.19 8.26 -16.57
N LEU A 111 2.88 8.40 -16.67
CA LEU A 111 2.17 9.64 -16.45
C LEU A 111 1.52 9.63 -15.06
N ASP A 112 1.89 10.56 -14.20
CA ASP A 112 1.38 10.69 -12.83
C ASP A 112 0.91 12.13 -12.60
N TYR A 113 -0.42 12.30 -12.53
CA TYR A 113 -1.05 13.61 -12.41
C TYR A 113 -0.59 14.35 -11.14
N SER A 114 -0.45 13.63 -10.01
CA SER A 114 0.00 14.22 -8.74
C SER A 114 1.39 14.83 -8.87
N LYS A 115 2.28 14.19 -9.64
CA LYS A 115 3.64 14.69 -9.88
C LYS A 115 3.66 15.88 -10.84
N ILE A 116 2.83 15.87 -11.88
CA ILE A 116 2.67 17.03 -12.78
C ILE A 116 2.21 18.24 -11.97
N TRP A 117 1.14 18.08 -11.19
CA TRP A 117 0.62 19.13 -10.32
C TRP A 117 1.70 19.68 -9.37
N LYS A 118 2.44 18.79 -8.69
CA LYS A 118 3.55 19.19 -7.81
C LYS A 118 4.66 19.94 -8.56
N ALA A 119 4.99 19.52 -9.77
CA ALA A 119 5.98 20.19 -10.61
C ALA A 119 5.49 21.58 -11.05
N SER A 120 4.22 21.72 -11.45
CA SER A 120 3.58 23.01 -11.73
C SER A 120 3.61 23.95 -10.52
N LYS A 121 3.33 23.42 -9.32
CA LYS A 121 3.49 24.15 -8.06
C LYS A 121 4.92 24.64 -7.86
N HIS A 122 5.92 23.79 -8.09
CA HIS A 122 7.34 24.16 -7.96
C HIS A 122 7.79 25.18 -9.01
N PHE A 123 7.25 25.11 -10.23
CA PHE A 123 7.50 26.11 -11.27
C PHE A 123 7.03 27.50 -10.81
N TRP A 124 5.77 27.61 -10.36
CA TRP A 124 5.23 28.88 -9.88
C TRP A 124 5.92 29.40 -8.63
N TRP A 125 6.38 28.51 -7.75
CA TRP A 125 7.22 28.88 -6.61
C TRP A 125 8.52 29.53 -7.06
N ASN A 126 9.24 28.88 -7.98
CA ASN A 126 10.53 29.38 -8.47
C ASN A 126 10.41 30.74 -9.18
N GLN A 127 9.34 30.96 -9.96
CA GLN A 127 9.12 32.23 -10.64
C GLN A 127 8.89 33.40 -9.66
N ARG A 128 8.33 33.15 -8.48
CA ARG A 128 8.13 34.17 -7.43
C ARG A 128 9.39 34.47 -6.63
N HIS A 129 10.26 33.48 -6.43
CA HIS A 129 11.51 33.71 -5.68
C HIS A 129 12.61 34.30 -6.56
N ASN A 130 12.52 34.15 -7.89
CA ASN A 130 13.41 34.87 -8.82
C ASN A 130 13.07 36.37 -8.94
N SER A 131 11.89 36.81 -8.46
CA SER A 131 11.54 38.23 -8.35
C SER A 131 11.91 38.86 -7.00
N ASP A 132 12.19 38.05 -5.97
CA ASP A 132 12.56 38.51 -4.63
C ASP A 132 13.94 37.94 -4.24
N LEU A 133 15.00 38.57 -4.75
CA LEU A 133 16.34 38.53 -4.14
C LEU A 133 16.38 39.53 -2.97
N ASP A 134 15.52 39.36 -1.97
CA ASP A 134 15.79 39.78 -0.60
C ASP A 134 14.65 39.34 0.34
N ASN A 135 15.04 38.95 1.56
CA ASN A 135 14.20 38.58 2.70
C ASN A 135 13.76 37.11 2.74
N GLY A 136 14.69 36.30 3.26
CA GLY A 136 14.37 35.01 3.86
C GLY A 136 13.43 35.18 5.05
N GLU A 137 12.22 34.65 4.91
CA GLU A 137 11.48 33.90 5.92
C GLU A 137 10.15 33.49 5.28
N PHE A 138 10.03 32.22 4.88
CA PHE A 138 8.70 31.63 4.80
C PHE A 138 8.73 30.19 5.28
N LEU A 139 8.15 30.03 6.47
CA LEU A 139 7.88 28.80 7.17
C LEU A 139 7.42 27.68 6.24
N ASP A 140 8.05 26.56 6.48
CA ASP A 140 7.83 25.28 5.87
C ASP A 140 6.36 24.83 5.97
N ILE A 141 5.56 25.14 4.95
CA ILE A 141 4.22 24.55 4.79
C ILE A 141 4.33 23.06 4.38
N THR A 142 5.50 22.42 4.55
CA THR A 142 5.67 20.96 4.46
C THR A 142 5.71 20.24 5.81
N ASN A 143 5.52 20.91 6.95
CA ASN A 143 5.24 20.25 8.24
C ASN A 143 3.81 19.68 8.38
N LEU A 144 3.23 19.19 7.28
CA LEU A 144 2.13 18.21 7.32
C LEU A 144 2.46 16.97 6.48
N SER A 145 3.74 16.65 6.27
CA SER A 145 4.12 15.24 6.24
C SER A 145 4.29 14.79 7.69
N TYR A 146 3.35 13.96 8.13
CA TYR A 146 3.52 13.05 9.25
C TYR A 146 4.94 12.53 9.30
N ASP A 147 5.73 13.08 10.23
CA ASP A 147 6.76 12.31 10.87
C ASP A 147 6.06 11.45 11.92
N THR A 148 6.43 10.19 11.90
CA THR A 148 5.98 9.16 12.83
C THR A 148 6.34 9.55 14.27
N GLN A 149 5.35 9.82 15.12
CA GLN A 149 5.21 9.43 16.54
C GLN A 149 4.16 10.30 17.25
N ASN A 150 3.41 9.69 18.20
CA ASN A 150 2.27 10.18 19.02
C ASN A 150 0.88 10.09 18.36
N LYS A 151 0.04 9.10 18.72
CA LYS A 151 -0.78 8.92 19.96
C LYS A 151 -1.82 10.03 20.15
N ASP A 152 -3.07 9.57 20.11
CA ASP A 152 -4.32 10.19 20.56
C ASP A 152 -4.72 11.54 19.95
N ASP A 153 -5.90 11.57 19.29
CA ASP A 153 -7.04 12.38 19.75
C ASP A 153 -8.23 12.27 18.79
N GLY A 154 -9.43 12.26 19.39
CA GLY A 154 -10.72 11.90 18.78
C GLY A 154 -11.18 12.78 17.63
N TYR A 155 -11.84 12.12 16.67
CA TYR A 155 -12.55 12.78 15.58
C TYR A 155 -13.98 13.14 16.02
N GLU A 156 -14.22 14.40 16.37
CA GLU A 156 -15.58 14.96 16.40
C GLU A 156 -16.00 15.37 14.99
N TYR A 157 -17.13 14.82 14.54
CA TYR A 157 -17.80 15.19 13.30
C TYR A 157 -18.70 16.40 13.53
N TYR A 158 -18.45 17.53 12.86
CA TYR A 158 -19.44 18.59 12.69
C TYR A 158 -20.11 18.44 11.32
N THR A 159 -21.41 18.14 11.33
CA THR A 159 -22.31 18.24 10.17
C THR A 159 -22.69 19.71 9.97
N PHE A 160 -22.30 20.31 8.84
CA PHE A 160 -22.74 21.65 8.47
C PHE A 160 -24.05 21.57 7.67
N GLY A 161 -25.15 21.98 8.31
CA GLY A 161 -26.42 22.26 7.67
C GLY A 161 -26.44 23.62 6.96
N ASP A 162 -27.35 23.75 6.00
CA ASP A 162 -27.58 24.90 5.14
C ASP A 162 -27.75 26.23 5.90
N PHE A 163 -26.80 27.15 5.74
CA PHE A 163 -26.95 28.55 6.16
C PHE A 163 -27.05 29.49 4.94
N PRO A 164 -28.09 30.34 4.87
CA PRO A 164 -28.20 31.38 3.84
C PRO A 164 -27.16 32.47 4.13
N GLY A 165 -26.07 32.45 3.35
CA GLY A 165 -24.88 33.30 3.53
C GLY A 165 -23.59 32.65 3.01
N ALA A 166 -23.62 31.35 2.72
CA ALA A 166 -22.48 30.62 2.18
C ALA A 166 -21.98 31.21 0.84
N ALA A 167 -22.86 31.64 -0.06
CA ALA A 167 -22.50 32.19 -1.38
C ALA A 167 -21.58 33.43 -1.31
N ALA A 168 -21.83 34.36 -0.37
CA ALA A 168 -21.00 35.57 -0.20
C ALA A 168 -19.66 35.30 0.51
N SER A 169 -19.58 34.21 1.29
CA SER A 169 -18.34 33.73 1.91
C SER A 169 -17.50 32.94 0.90
N TYR A 170 -18.14 32.16 0.02
CA TYR A 170 -17.51 31.50 -1.12
C TYR A 170 -16.91 32.52 -2.10
N ALA A 171 -17.63 33.58 -2.48
CA ALA A 171 -17.12 34.64 -3.37
C ALA A 171 -15.83 35.31 -2.83
N ARG A 172 -15.71 35.51 -1.51
CA ARG A 172 -14.50 36.05 -0.86
C ARG A 172 -13.35 35.04 -0.80
N LEU A 173 -13.63 33.74 -0.70
CA LEU A 173 -12.64 32.67 -0.79
C LEU A 173 -12.04 32.54 -2.21
N PHE A 174 -12.86 32.70 -3.25
CA PHE A 174 -12.45 32.65 -4.66
C PHE A 174 -11.52 33.79 -5.08
N ASN A 175 -11.60 34.95 -4.42
CA ASN A 175 -10.69 36.08 -4.65
C ASN A 175 -9.46 36.09 -3.71
N SER A 176 -9.26 35.06 -2.90
CA SER A 176 -8.06 34.99 -2.04
C SER A 176 -6.79 34.73 -2.87
N PRO A 177 -5.62 35.29 -2.47
CA PRO A 177 -4.34 35.00 -3.11
C PRO A 177 -4.04 33.48 -3.20
N LYS A 178 -4.54 32.69 -2.23
CA LYS A 178 -4.41 31.23 -2.21
C LYS A 178 -5.20 30.56 -3.34
N HIS A 179 -6.41 31.03 -3.64
CA HIS A 179 -7.23 30.50 -4.72
C HIS A 179 -6.61 30.80 -6.09
N ILE A 180 -6.17 32.05 -6.30
CA ILE A 180 -5.51 32.48 -7.55
C ILE A 180 -4.26 31.64 -7.86
N ILE A 181 -3.41 31.39 -6.85
CA ILE A 181 -2.22 30.53 -6.99
C ILE A 181 -2.63 29.12 -7.41
N LYS A 182 -3.64 28.56 -6.76
CA LYS A 182 -4.10 27.21 -7.03
C LYS A 182 -4.66 27.07 -8.44
N THR A 183 -5.44 28.05 -8.90
CA THR A 183 -5.94 28.09 -10.28
C THR A 183 -4.80 28.12 -11.28
N ASN A 184 -3.78 28.96 -11.09
CA ASN A 184 -2.62 28.99 -11.98
C ASN A 184 -1.85 27.65 -12.00
N ILE A 185 -1.76 26.95 -10.86
CA ILE A 185 -1.17 25.61 -10.80
C ILE A 185 -2.03 24.62 -11.59
N SER A 186 -3.36 24.64 -11.43
CA SER A 186 -4.30 23.81 -12.20
C SER A 186 -4.16 24.02 -13.69
N THR A 187 -4.21 25.28 -14.13
CA THR A 187 -4.15 25.63 -15.54
C THR A 187 -2.86 25.13 -16.17
N LEU A 188 -1.72 25.32 -15.50
CA LEU A 188 -0.45 24.81 -15.99
C LEU A 188 -0.42 23.27 -15.99
N ALA A 189 -0.86 22.62 -14.91
CA ALA A 189 -0.91 21.16 -14.85
C ALA A 189 -1.81 20.56 -15.93
N HIS A 190 -2.94 21.19 -16.24
CA HIS A 190 -3.86 20.78 -17.29
C HIS A 190 -3.23 20.89 -18.69
N GLN A 191 -2.55 21.99 -18.99
CA GLN A 191 -1.88 22.16 -20.30
C GLN A 191 -0.73 21.16 -20.48
N LEU A 192 0.06 20.91 -19.42
CA LEU A 192 1.09 19.88 -19.44
C LEU A 192 0.48 18.48 -19.60
N TRP A 193 -0.64 18.20 -18.95
CA TRP A 193 -1.35 16.94 -19.11
C TRP A 193 -1.80 16.72 -20.54
N ASN A 194 -2.49 17.69 -21.16
CA ASN A 194 -2.98 17.55 -22.53
C ASN A 194 -1.83 17.32 -23.52
N LEU A 195 -0.73 18.06 -23.36
CA LEU A 195 0.48 17.84 -24.15
C LEU A 195 1.00 16.40 -24.04
N LEU A 196 1.08 15.87 -22.81
CA LEU A 196 1.66 14.56 -22.56
C LEU A 196 0.71 13.44 -22.98
N MET A 197 -0.60 13.60 -22.80
CA MET A 197 -1.60 12.63 -23.25
C MET A 197 -1.66 12.48 -24.77
N THR A 198 -1.45 13.58 -25.50
CA THR A 198 -1.58 13.61 -26.97
C THR A 198 -0.28 13.25 -27.71
N ARG A 199 0.87 13.23 -27.02
CA ARG A 199 2.16 12.96 -27.65
C ARG A 199 2.86 11.71 -27.14
N SER A 200 2.49 11.20 -25.98
CA SER A 200 3.23 10.12 -25.31
C SER A 200 2.47 8.80 -25.36
N ARG A 201 3.16 7.71 -25.67
CA ARG A 201 2.59 6.34 -25.56
C ARG A 201 2.66 5.88 -24.11
N ILE A 202 1.61 6.15 -23.36
CA ILE A 202 1.56 5.94 -21.91
C ILE A 202 1.35 4.46 -21.61
N THR A 203 2.30 3.84 -20.91
CA THR A 203 2.16 2.46 -20.43
C THR A 203 1.68 2.40 -18.98
N CYS A 204 1.91 3.45 -18.20
CA CYS A 204 1.51 3.54 -16.80
C CYS A 204 0.82 4.89 -16.55
N LEU A 205 -0.48 4.84 -16.25
CA LEU A 205 -1.31 6.02 -16.01
C LEU A 205 -1.73 6.07 -14.54
N LYS A 206 -1.39 7.16 -13.85
CA LYS A 206 -1.70 7.37 -12.43
C LYS A 206 -2.45 8.68 -12.22
N ILE A 207 -3.69 8.57 -11.74
CA ILE A 207 -4.57 9.68 -11.39
C ILE A 207 -4.82 9.62 -9.88
N ASP A 208 -3.94 10.27 -9.12
CA ASP A 208 -4.01 10.36 -7.65
C ASP A 208 -4.27 11.82 -7.22
N ALA A 209 -5.53 12.11 -6.90
CA ALA A 209 -5.91 13.41 -6.39
C ALA A 209 -5.82 13.51 -4.86
N LEU A 210 -5.76 12.39 -4.13
CA LEU A 210 -5.79 12.38 -2.66
C LEU A 210 -4.66 13.22 -2.07
N LYS A 211 -3.46 13.11 -2.63
CA LYS A 211 -2.26 13.87 -2.21
C LYS A 211 -2.32 15.36 -2.54
N LEU A 212 -3.39 15.83 -3.19
CA LEU A 212 -3.58 17.22 -3.59
C LEU A 212 -4.52 17.99 -2.64
N TYR A 213 -5.24 17.29 -1.76
CA TYR A 213 -6.10 17.91 -0.74
C TYR A 213 -5.30 18.22 0.53
N THR A 214 -5.57 19.36 1.16
CA THR A 214 -5.22 19.57 2.57
C THR A 214 -6.33 18.96 3.45
N PRO A 215 -6.06 18.56 4.70
CA PRO A 215 -7.07 17.91 5.57
C PRO A 215 -8.38 18.70 5.73
N ARG A 216 -8.31 20.05 5.64
CA ARG A 216 -9.46 20.98 5.67
C ARG A 216 -10.23 21.10 4.34
N ALA A 217 -9.70 20.53 3.27
CA ALA A 217 -10.17 20.70 1.90
C ALA A 217 -11.03 19.52 1.39
N ARG A 218 -11.25 18.50 2.22
CA ARG A 218 -12.09 17.32 1.91
C ARG A 218 -13.53 17.65 1.50
N TYR A 219 -13.99 18.89 1.74
CA TYR A 219 -15.34 19.35 1.42
C TYR A 219 -15.39 20.45 0.35
N SER A 220 -14.25 20.86 -0.20
CA SER A 220 -14.24 21.84 -1.28
C SER A 220 -14.43 21.11 -2.62
N ARG A 221 -15.56 21.37 -3.28
CA ARG A 221 -15.90 20.85 -4.61
C ARG A 221 -14.94 21.32 -5.72
N ASP A 222 -14.05 22.29 -5.44
CA ASP A 222 -13.30 23.05 -6.44
C ASP A 222 -11.78 22.78 -6.46
N ILE A 223 -11.31 21.56 -6.14
CA ILE A 223 -9.89 21.38 -5.82
C ILE A 223 -8.94 20.96 -6.94
N VAL A 224 -9.38 20.27 -7.96
CA VAL A 224 -8.58 20.00 -9.17
C VAL A 224 -9.57 19.71 -10.29
N SER A 225 -9.63 20.53 -11.33
CA SER A 225 -10.29 20.11 -12.58
C SER A 225 -9.37 19.09 -13.25
N LEU A 226 -9.73 17.81 -13.13
CA LEU A 226 -9.04 16.80 -13.91
C LEU A 226 -9.36 17.03 -15.39
N PRO A 227 -8.38 16.85 -16.29
CA PRO A 227 -8.61 17.06 -17.71
C PRO A 227 -9.58 16.02 -18.27
N THR A 228 -10.44 16.44 -19.20
CA THR A 228 -11.38 15.57 -19.90
C THR A 228 -10.65 14.66 -20.86
N PHE A 229 -10.99 13.38 -20.82
CA PHE A 229 -10.51 12.41 -21.79
C PHE A 229 -11.37 12.49 -23.05
N THR A 230 -10.80 12.12 -24.21
CA THR A 230 -11.55 12.02 -25.46
C THR A 230 -11.38 10.63 -26.09
N LEU A 231 -12.37 10.17 -26.86
CA LEU A 231 -12.30 8.87 -27.55
C LEU A 231 -11.23 8.82 -28.65
N ALA A 232 -10.67 9.97 -29.06
CA ALA A 232 -9.60 10.06 -30.03
C ALA A 232 -8.21 9.73 -29.46
N ASP A 233 -8.08 9.55 -28.13
CA ASP A 233 -6.81 9.37 -27.43
C ASP A 233 -6.23 7.95 -27.60
N THR A 234 -5.83 7.62 -28.83
CA THR A 234 -5.29 6.29 -29.20
C THR A 234 -4.07 5.85 -28.38
N TYR A 235 -3.34 6.81 -27.80
CA TYR A 235 -2.19 6.55 -26.93
C TYR A 235 -2.55 5.78 -25.66
N LEU A 236 -3.81 5.81 -25.22
CA LEU A 236 -4.31 5.09 -24.05
C LEU A 236 -4.39 3.58 -24.27
N SER A 237 -4.49 3.11 -25.52
CA SER A 237 -4.48 1.67 -25.84
C SER A 237 -3.19 0.95 -25.41
N SER A 238 -2.10 1.72 -25.20
CA SER A 238 -0.81 1.20 -24.73
C SER A 238 -0.70 1.08 -23.21
N VAL A 239 -1.71 1.53 -22.45
CA VAL A 239 -1.73 1.44 -20.99
C VAL A 239 -1.71 -0.03 -20.56
N ARG A 240 -0.83 -0.34 -19.61
CA ARG A 240 -0.66 -1.66 -18.96
C ARG A 240 -0.87 -1.57 -17.45
N GLU A 241 -0.59 -0.42 -16.86
CA GLU A 241 -0.84 -0.14 -15.45
C GLU A 241 -1.74 1.07 -15.31
N PHE A 242 -2.88 0.90 -14.65
CA PHE A 242 -3.81 1.99 -14.37
C PHE A 242 -4.00 2.14 -12.86
N THR A 243 -3.78 3.36 -12.36
CA THR A 243 -3.96 3.69 -10.95
C THR A 243 -4.86 4.89 -10.83
N ILE A 244 -5.92 4.77 -10.04
CA ILE A 244 -6.89 5.84 -9.85
C ILE A 244 -7.31 5.92 -8.38
N GLY A 245 -7.36 7.14 -7.86
CA GLY A 245 -7.79 7.36 -6.48
C GLY A 245 -7.94 8.81 -6.08
N GLY A 246 -8.76 9.03 -5.05
CA GLY A 246 -9.21 10.34 -4.60
C GLY A 246 -10.69 10.60 -4.88
N ASP A 247 -11.18 11.69 -4.29
CA ASP A 247 -12.59 12.08 -4.28
C ASP A 247 -12.85 13.11 -5.40
N PHE A 248 -13.13 12.61 -6.60
CA PHE A 248 -13.56 13.35 -7.80
C PHE A 248 -14.44 12.46 -8.69
N ILE A 249 -15.16 13.05 -9.65
CA ILE A 249 -16.05 12.36 -10.62
C ILE A 249 -15.25 11.53 -11.61
N LYS A 250 -15.55 10.24 -11.74
CA LYS A 250 -14.78 9.26 -12.53
C LYS A 250 -15.48 8.79 -13.80
N ASP A 251 -16.76 9.07 -13.99
CA ASP A 251 -17.57 8.55 -15.12
C ASP A 251 -16.87 8.67 -16.48
N ASN A 252 -16.46 9.89 -16.87
CA ASN A 252 -15.77 10.12 -18.14
C ASN A 252 -14.47 9.31 -18.28
N ILE A 253 -13.71 9.19 -17.19
CA ILE A 253 -12.46 8.44 -17.18
C ILE A 253 -12.75 6.94 -17.32
N LEU A 254 -13.72 6.42 -16.56
CA LEU A 254 -14.08 5.01 -16.62
C LEU A 254 -14.68 4.63 -17.97
N GLU A 255 -15.55 5.46 -18.53
CA GLU A 255 -16.11 5.26 -19.87
C GLU A 255 -15.00 5.13 -20.92
N ILE A 256 -14.09 6.11 -20.97
CA ILE A 256 -13.04 6.15 -22.00
C ILE A 256 -11.99 5.07 -21.78
N MET A 257 -11.57 4.84 -20.53
CA MET A 257 -10.65 3.75 -20.21
C MET A 257 -11.27 2.39 -20.56
N SER A 258 -12.56 2.19 -20.35
CA SER A 258 -13.25 0.94 -20.71
C SER A 258 -13.38 0.75 -22.23
N GLN A 259 -13.44 1.83 -23.01
CA GLN A 259 -13.57 1.74 -24.47
C GLN A 259 -12.22 1.63 -25.19
N LEU A 260 -11.18 2.32 -24.69
CA LEU A 260 -9.89 2.42 -25.38
C LEU A 260 -8.80 1.49 -24.80
N CYS A 261 -8.88 1.14 -23.50
CA CYS A 261 -7.85 0.34 -22.83
C CYS A 261 -8.35 -1.09 -22.60
N ASN A 262 -7.83 -2.03 -23.40
CA ASN A 262 -8.26 -3.44 -23.35
C ASN A 262 -7.13 -4.40 -22.91
N GLU A 263 -5.95 -3.85 -22.63
CA GLU A 263 -4.71 -4.59 -22.38
C GLU A 263 -4.10 -4.22 -21.01
N VAL A 264 -4.89 -3.64 -20.09
CA VAL A 264 -4.42 -3.29 -18.76
C VAL A 264 -4.14 -4.58 -17.97
N GLU A 265 -2.92 -4.70 -17.45
CA GLU A 265 -2.44 -5.85 -16.68
C GLU A 265 -2.57 -5.62 -15.18
N GLU A 266 -2.47 -4.37 -14.71
CA GLU A 266 -2.61 -4.02 -13.30
C GLU A 266 -3.56 -2.83 -13.13
N ILE A 267 -4.61 -3.02 -12.32
CA ILE A 267 -5.53 -1.97 -11.89
C ILE A 267 -5.36 -1.73 -10.40
N ASN A 268 -5.09 -0.48 -10.02
CA ASN A 268 -4.96 -0.03 -8.64
C ASN A 268 -6.03 1.04 -8.34
N ILE A 269 -6.98 0.70 -7.49
CA ILE A 269 -8.04 1.61 -7.03
C ILE A 269 -7.77 1.94 -5.56
N PHE A 270 -7.72 3.21 -5.19
CA PHE A 270 -7.48 3.59 -3.81
C PHE A 270 -8.24 4.84 -3.36
N SER A 271 -8.64 4.87 -2.08
CA SER A 271 -9.20 6.03 -1.40
C SER A 271 -10.32 6.72 -2.19
N CYS A 272 -11.27 5.93 -2.68
CA CYS A 272 -12.47 6.41 -3.35
C CYS A 272 -13.61 6.43 -2.32
N SER A 273 -14.30 7.57 -2.16
CA SER A 273 -15.54 7.66 -1.38
C SER A 273 -16.76 7.89 -2.27
N THR A 274 -17.91 7.42 -1.81
CA THR A 274 -19.23 7.68 -2.43
C THR A 274 -19.77 9.07 -2.15
N ILE A 275 -18.98 9.95 -1.52
CA ILE A 275 -19.41 11.32 -1.22
C ILE A 275 -19.79 12.07 -2.51
N LEU A 276 -19.24 11.66 -3.66
CA LEU A 276 -19.48 12.30 -4.95
C LEU A 276 -20.30 11.45 -5.93
N GLU A 277 -20.13 10.12 -5.96
CA GLU A 277 -20.86 9.23 -6.88
C GLU A 277 -20.77 7.75 -6.42
N ASP A 278 -21.75 6.94 -6.82
CA ASP A 278 -21.64 5.47 -6.77
C ASP A 278 -20.84 5.01 -8.00
N ILE A 279 -19.67 4.41 -7.75
CA ILE A 279 -18.71 4.11 -8.82
C ILE A 279 -18.85 2.65 -9.25
N ASP A 280 -19.32 2.41 -10.48
CA ASP A 280 -19.31 1.07 -11.08
C ASP A 280 -18.01 0.80 -11.85
N TRP A 281 -17.18 -0.08 -11.28
CA TRP A 281 -15.91 -0.50 -11.90
C TRP A 281 -16.08 -1.66 -12.89
N ALA A 282 -17.24 -2.31 -12.90
CA ALA A 282 -17.45 -3.52 -13.69
C ALA A 282 -17.16 -3.33 -15.19
N PRO A 283 -17.56 -2.23 -15.87
CA PRO A 283 -17.24 -2.02 -17.28
C PRO A 283 -15.74 -2.03 -17.56
N LEU A 284 -14.96 -1.36 -16.71
CA LEU A 284 -13.50 -1.28 -16.85
C LEU A 284 -12.86 -2.65 -16.72
N ILE A 285 -13.30 -3.46 -15.75
CA ILE A 285 -12.78 -4.82 -15.56
C ILE A 285 -13.16 -5.72 -16.74
N ARG A 286 -14.41 -5.70 -17.20
CA ARG A 286 -14.89 -6.53 -18.32
C ARG A 286 -14.18 -6.22 -19.64
N ALA A 287 -13.76 -4.97 -19.84
CA ALA A 287 -13.05 -4.55 -21.05
C ALA A 287 -11.64 -5.17 -21.19
N GLN A 288 -11.03 -5.62 -20.09
CA GLN A 288 -9.65 -6.10 -20.12
C GLN A 288 -9.53 -7.53 -20.66
N ARG A 289 -8.48 -7.79 -21.44
CA ARG A 289 -8.15 -9.12 -21.96
C ARG A 289 -7.05 -9.82 -21.15
N ASN A 290 -6.21 -9.04 -20.48
CA ASN A 290 -4.97 -9.50 -19.87
C ASN A 290 -4.78 -8.99 -18.43
N LEU A 291 -5.87 -8.72 -17.70
CA LEU A 291 -5.77 -8.26 -16.30
C LEU A 291 -5.13 -9.33 -15.41
N LYS A 292 -3.94 -9.05 -14.86
CA LYS A 292 -3.17 -9.96 -14.01
C LYS A 292 -3.32 -9.63 -12.53
N SER A 293 -3.45 -8.36 -12.19
CA SER A 293 -3.46 -7.87 -10.81
C SER A 293 -4.54 -6.81 -10.59
N LEU A 294 -5.30 -6.98 -9.52
CA LEU A 294 -6.24 -5.98 -9.01
C LEU A 294 -5.85 -5.60 -7.58
N LYS A 295 -5.62 -4.32 -7.32
CA LYS A 295 -5.34 -3.80 -5.97
C LYS A 295 -6.38 -2.77 -5.57
N LEU A 296 -6.96 -2.95 -4.39
CA LEU A 296 -8.02 -2.14 -3.82
C LEU A 296 -7.55 -1.62 -2.45
N ARG A 297 -7.65 -0.32 -2.19
CA ARG A 297 -7.21 0.26 -0.90
C ARG A 297 -8.16 1.34 -0.42
N SER A 298 -8.49 1.36 0.86
CA SER A 298 -9.32 2.39 1.49
C SER A 298 -10.61 2.70 0.73
N ILE A 299 -11.26 1.67 0.18
CA ILE A 299 -12.56 1.80 -0.49
C ILE A 299 -13.64 1.65 0.57
N ARG A 300 -14.62 2.58 0.56
CA ARG A 300 -15.63 2.71 1.62
C ARG A 300 -17.06 2.45 1.13
N TYR A 301 -17.22 1.69 0.06
CA TYR A 301 -18.51 1.39 -0.56
C TYR A 301 -18.56 -0.02 -1.14
N ASP A 302 -19.74 -0.44 -1.60
CA ASP A 302 -19.99 -1.78 -2.12
C ASP A 302 -19.17 -2.06 -3.40
N LEU A 303 -18.54 -3.22 -3.43
CA LEU A 303 -17.70 -3.70 -4.53
C LEU A 303 -18.27 -4.97 -5.19
N SER A 304 -19.51 -5.33 -4.88
CA SER A 304 -20.16 -6.54 -5.39
C SER A 304 -20.17 -6.60 -6.92
N SER A 305 -20.49 -5.49 -7.61
CA SER A 305 -20.46 -5.44 -9.09
C SER A 305 -19.05 -5.66 -9.65
N LEU A 306 -18.04 -5.07 -8.99
CA LEU A 306 -16.64 -5.24 -9.33
C LEU A 306 -16.23 -6.70 -9.19
N PHE A 307 -16.51 -7.33 -8.05
CA PHE A 307 -16.14 -8.73 -7.83
C PHE A 307 -16.86 -9.69 -8.78
N ALA A 308 -18.15 -9.46 -9.06
CA ALA A 308 -18.91 -10.23 -10.05
C ALA A 308 -18.27 -10.15 -11.46
N SER A 309 -17.74 -8.98 -11.83
CA SER A 309 -17.09 -8.78 -13.13
C SER A 309 -15.77 -9.54 -13.30
N LEU A 310 -15.13 -9.99 -12.21
CA LEU A 310 -13.87 -10.75 -12.27
C LEU A 310 -14.02 -12.14 -12.92
N SER A 311 -15.25 -12.65 -13.03
CA SER A 311 -15.57 -13.85 -13.82
C SER A 311 -15.16 -13.73 -15.29
N THR A 312 -15.04 -12.51 -15.83
CA THR A 312 -14.52 -12.28 -17.19
C THR A 312 -13.00 -12.47 -17.31
N GLN A 313 -12.28 -12.45 -16.19
CA GLN A 313 -10.80 -12.46 -16.14
C GLN A 313 -10.23 -13.83 -15.75
N THR A 314 -10.97 -14.91 -16.02
CA THR A 314 -10.65 -16.28 -15.60
C THR A 314 -9.33 -16.82 -16.12
N ARG A 315 -8.82 -16.32 -17.26
CA ARG A 315 -7.56 -16.83 -17.85
C ARG A 315 -6.34 -16.02 -17.43
N SER A 316 -6.51 -14.76 -17.05
CA SER A 316 -5.44 -13.76 -16.88
C SER A 316 -5.15 -13.42 -15.42
N LEU A 317 -6.19 -13.29 -14.58
CA LEU A 317 -6.06 -12.77 -13.22
C LEU A 317 -5.30 -13.73 -12.32
N ARG A 318 -4.35 -13.20 -11.54
CA ARG A 318 -3.47 -13.97 -10.64
C ARG A 318 -3.39 -13.39 -9.23
N HIS A 319 -3.58 -12.08 -9.09
CA HIS A 319 -3.37 -11.39 -7.83
C HIS A 319 -4.55 -10.48 -7.51
N ILE A 320 -5.14 -10.67 -6.32
CA ILE A 320 -6.12 -9.74 -5.74
C ILE A 320 -5.57 -9.29 -4.40
N LEU A 321 -5.39 -7.98 -4.24
CA LEU A 321 -4.91 -7.37 -3.00
C LEU A 321 -5.88 -6.28 -2.55
N SER A 322 -6.62 -6.52 -1.49
CA SER A 322 -7.58 -5.58 -0.92
C SER A 322 -7.18 -5.15 0.49
N TYR A 323 -7.22 -3.85 0.76
CA TYR A 323 -6.99 -3.23 2.06
C TYR A 323 -8.04 -2.14 2.31
N CYS A 324 -9.26 -2.49 2.67
CA CYS A 324 -10.40 -1.55 2.71
C CYS A 324 -10.94 -1.35 4.13
N GLY A 325 -10.11 -0.86 5.06
CA GLY A 325 -10.52 -0.65 6.44
C GLY A 325 -11.56 0.45 6.63
N ASP A 326 -12.76 0.10 7.10
CA ASP A 326 -13.63 0.89 7.99
C ASP A 326 -14.69 -0.03 8.63
N TYR A 327 -14.60 -0.25 9.95
CA TYR A 327 -15.50 -1.15 10.70
C TYR A 327 -16.88 -0.53 10.97
N ARG A 328 -17.03 0.79 10.80
CA ARG A 328 -18.20 1.53 11.27
C ARG A 328 -19.42 1.45 10.35
N ASN A 329 -19.20 1.10 9.08
CA ASN A 329 -20.25 0.84 8.12
C ASN A 329 -20.13 -0.61 7.63
N LYS A 330 -20.29 -1.59 8.54
CA LYS A 330 -20.70 -2.93 8.08
C LYS A 330 -21.98 -2.69 7.27
N PRO A 331 -22.01 -2.92 5.94
CA PRO A 331 -23.29 -3.00 5.25
C PRO A 331 -24.10 -4.02 6.04
N ALA A 332 -25.36 -3.70 6.37
CA ALA A 332 -26.23 -4.70 6.93
C ALA A 332 -26.10 -5.91 6.01
N LEU A 333 -25.59 -7.04 6.53
CA LEU A 333 -25.42 -8.28 5.78
C LEU A 333 -26.83 -8.78 5.45
N GLN A 334 -27.50 -8.12 4.52
CA GLN A 334 -28.75 -8.59 3.96
C GLN A 334 -28.37 -9.69 2.97
N PRO A 335 -28.93 -10.89 3.12
CA PRO A 335 -28.64 -12.00 2.22
C PRO A 335 -29.38 -11.74 0.91
N ILE A 336 -28.80 -10.94 0.01
CA ILE A 336 -29.36 -10.72 -1.32
C ILE A 336 -28.25 -10.68 -2.36
N SER A 337 -27.81 -11.87 -2.77
CA SER A 337 -27.89 -12.29 -4.18
C SER A 337 -27.56 -13.79 -4.25
N THR A 338 -28.46 -14.56 -4.86
CA THR A 338 -28.30 -15.99 -5.15
C THR A 338 -27.45 -16.23 -6.40
N GLU A 339 -26.85 -15.19 -6.96
CA GLU A 339 -25.93 -15.31 -8.08
C GLU A 339 -24.58 -15.79 -7.56
N LYS A 340 -24.40 -17.12 -7.61
CA LYS A 340 -23.08 -17.74 -7.50
C LYS A 340 -22.14 -16.99 -8.44
N VAL A 341 -21.09 -16.37 -7.89
CA VAL A 341 -19.93 -15.98 -8.69
C VAL A 341 -19.33 -17.26 -9.23
N SER A 342 -19.77 -17.62 -10.43
CA SER A 342 -19.42 -18.86 -11.10
C SER A 342 -18.01 -18.71 -11.65
N SER A 343 -17.11 -19.58 -11.17
CA SER A 343 -15.76 -19.77 -11.71
C SER A 343 -14.93 -18.48 -11.77
N ILE A 344 -14.17 -18.21 -10.72
CA ILE A 344 -13.15 -17.15 -10.72
C ILE A 344 -11.80 -17.72 -11.19
N ALA A 345 -10.92 -16.85 -11.68
CA ALA A 345 -9.60 -17.16 -12.21
C ALA A 345 -8.72 -18.01 -11.27
N PRO A 346 -7.71 -18.75 -11.80
CA PRO A 346 -6.72 -19.45 -11.01
C PRO A 346 -5.77 -18.43 -10.34
N LEU A 347 -6.19 -17.90 -9.20
CA LEU A 347 -5.39 -16.96 -8.42
C LEU A 347 -4.15 -17.64 -7.85
N LYS A 348 -3.04 -16.90 -7.81
CA LYS A 348 -1.83 -17.24 -7.07
C LYS A 348 -1.80 -16.56 -5.70
N THR A 349 -2.33 -15.34 -5.62
CA THR A 349 -2.34 -14.53 -4.40
C THR A 349 -3.72 -13.96 -4.15
N LEU A 350 -4.25 -14.20 -2.94
CA LEU A 350 -5.45 -13.56 -2.43
C LEU A 350 -5.12 -12.90 -1.09
N GLN A 351 -5.17 -11.57 -1.07
CA GLN A 351 -4.95 -10.77 0.14
C GLN A 351 -6.18 -9.91 0.39
N LEU A 352 -6.84 -10.13 1.52
CA LEU A 352 -8.00 -9.38 1.99
C LEU A 352 -7.72 -8.92 3.41
N ASN A 353 -7.30 -7.67 3.54
CA ASN A 353 -6.97 -7.06 4.81
C ASN A 353 -8.04 -6.06 5.19
N SER A 354 -8.76 -6.30 6.28
CA SER A 354 -9.86 -5.42 6.71
C SER A 354 -10.89 -5.17 5.60
N THR A 355 -11.04 -6.11 4.67
CA THR A 355 -12.01 -6.06 3.56
C THR A 355 -13.07 -7.12 3.80
N TYR A 356 -14.34 -6.71 3.88
CA TYR A 356 -15.47 -7.62 4.04
C TYR A 356 -16.01 -8.03 2.67
N LEU A 357 -16.14 -9.34 2.47
CA LEU A 357 -16.83 -9.96 1.33
C LEU A 357 -18.01 -10.79 1.86
N TYR A 358 -19.02 -11.05 1.04
CA TYR A 358 -19.96 -12.11 1.40
C TYR A 358 -19.22 -13.45 1.50
N ASN A 359 -19.68 -14.34 2.39
CA ASN A 359 -19.05 -15.64 2.58
C ASN A 359 -19.01 -16.46 1.27
N SER A 360 -20.10 -16.42 0.50
CA SER A 360 -20.19 -17.02 -0.84
C SER A 360 -19.08 -16.55 -1.78
N ASP A 361 -18.77 -15.25 -1.77
CA ASP A 361 -17.75 -14.68 -2.65
C ASP A 361 -16.36 -15.14 -2.23
N LEU A 362 -16.05 -15.09 -0.93
CA LEU A 362 -14.76 -15.57 -0.43
C LEU A 362 -14.54 -17.06 -0.74
N ILE A 363 -15.55 -17.90 -0.52
CA ILE A 363 -15.50 -19.33 -0.87
C ILE A 363 -15.30 -19.49 -2.37
N SER A 364 -16.02 -18.71 -3.20
CA SER A 364 -15.88 -18.78 -4.66
C SER A 364 -14.50 -18.36 -5.15
N PHE A 365 -13.84 -17.38 -4.50
CA PHE A 365 -12.46 -17.02 -4.80
C PHE A 365 -11.49 -18.17 -4.49
N ILE A 366 -11.67 -18.84 -3.35
CA ILE A 366 -10.81 -19.95 -2.93
C ILE A 366 -11.00 -21.16 -3.84
N ILE A 367 -12.23 -21.59 -4.09
CA ILE A 367 -12.54 -22.73 -4.97
C ILE A 367 -12.17 -22.41 -6.42
N GLY A 368 -12.53 -21.23 -6.91
CA GLY A 368 -12.22 -20.75 -8.27
C GLY A 368 -10.72 -20.65 -8.55
N SER A 369 -9.90 -20.44 -7.52
CA SER A 369 -8.43 -20.48 -7.65
C SER A 369 -7.91 -21.83 -8.16
N ASN A 370 -8.74 -22.88 -8.17
CA ASN A 370 -8.46 -24.19 -8.76
C ASN A 370 -7.11 -24.76 -8.30
N LYS A 371 -6.90 -24.75 -6.98
CA LYS A 371 -5.67 -25.27 -6.33
C LYS A 371 -4.38 -24.53 -6.70
N ASN A 372 -4.45 -23.35 -7.34
CA ASN A 372 -3.27 -22.56 -7.72
C ASN A 372 -2.82 -21.56 -6.65
N LEU A 373 -3.60 -21.39 -5.58
CA LEU A 373 -3.31 -20.40 -4.55
C LEU A 373 -2.01 -20.75 -3.81
N GLN A 374 -1.07 -19.81 -3.79
CA GLN A 374 0.24 -19.92 -3.13
C GLN A 374 0.35 -18.99 -1.93
N GLU A 375 -0.35 -17.86 -1.96
CA GLU A 375 -0.36 -16.88 -0.88
C GLU A 375 -1.79 -16.49 -0.52
N LEU A 376 -2.15 -16.69 0.75
CA LEU A 376 -3.43 -16.32 1.32
C LEU A 376 -3.21 -15.42 2.54
N ILE A 377 -3.74 -14.21 2.48
CA ILE A 377 -3.69 -13.25 3.59
C ILE A 377 -5.13 -12.83 3.89
N LEU A 378 -5.62 -13.16 5.08
CA LEU A 378 -7.00 -12.90 5.51
C LEU A 378 -7.04 -12.23 6.89
N ASP A 379 -7.29 -10.94 6.94
CA ASP A 379 -7.58 -10.22 8.19
C ASP A 379 -9.09 -10.02 8.32
N ILE A 380 -9.78 -11.11 8.68
CA ILE A 380 -11.24 -11.22 8.78
C ILE A 380 -11.63 -11.82 10.13
N ASN A 381 -12.85 -11.51 10.60
CA ASN A 381 -13.42 -12.14 11.78
C ASN A 381 -14.10 -13.46 11.38
N LEU A 382 -13.67 -14.57 11.98
CA LEU A 382 -14.12 -15.91 11.60
C LEU A 382 -15.55 -16.24 11.99
N SER A 383 -16.13 -15.54 12.97
CA SER A 383 -17.55 -15.66 13.26
C SER A 383 -18.42 -15.37 12.03
N ASP A 384 -17.89 -14.58 11.10
CA ASP A 384 -18.60 -14.13 9.91
C ASP A 384 -18.44 -15.14 8.74
N TYR A 385 -17.57 -16.16 8.87
CA TYR A 385 -17.21 -17.10 7.79
C TYR A 385 -17.13 -18.58 8.27
N PRO A 386 -18.28 -19.24 8.54
CA PRO A 386 -18.30 -20.67 8.88
C PRO A 386 -17.67 -21.56 7.79
N SER A 387 -16.99 -22.63 8.21
CA SER A 387 -16.38 -23.67 7.34
C SER A 387 -15.28 -23.20 6.38
N LEU A 388 -14.78 -21.97 6.57
CA LEU A 388 -13.73 -21.41 5.74
C LEU A 388 -12.42 -22.21 5.85
N ASP A 389 -12.10 -22.70 7.04
CA ASP A 389 -10.94 -23.55 7.31
C ASP A 389 -10.96 -24.84 6.49
N ASN A 390 -12.09 -25.56 6.46
CA ASN A 390 -12.28 -26.76 5.64
C ASN A 390 -12.16 -26.42 4.15
N THR A 391 -12.77 -25.31 3.72
CA THR A 391 -12.69 -24.85 2.33
C THR A 391 -11.24 -24.58 1.91
N ILE A 392 -10.46 -23.90 2.74
CA ILE A 392 -9.03 -23.65 2.50
C ILE A 392 -8.26 -24.97 2.44
N ALA A 393 -8.48 -25.86 3.41
CA ALA A 393 -7.79 -27.14 3.51
C ALA A 393 -7.98 -28.00 2.24
N GLU A 394 -9.20 -28.10 1.73
CA GLU A 394 -9.52 -28.94 0.56
C GLU A 394 -9.08 -28.33 -0.79
N ASN A 395 -9.01 -26.99 -0.87
CA ASN A 395 -8.83 -26.29 -2.14
C ASN A 395 -7.47 -25.58 -2.31
N CYS A 396 -6.62 -25.52 -1.28
CA CYS A 396 -5.33 -24.82 -1.32
C CYS A 396 -4.09 -25.70 -1.06
N PRO A 397 -3.92 -26.87 -1.71
CA PRO A 397 -2.80 -27.77 -1.43
C PRO A 397 -1.42 -27.20 -1.80
N ASN A 398 -1.37 -26.14 -2.60
CA ASN A 398 -0.13 -25.46 -3.03
C ASN A 398 0.20 -24.21 -2.20
N LEU A 399 -0.50 -23.99 -1.09
CA LEU A 399 -0.31 -22.82 -0.24
C LEU A 399 1.10 -22.84 0.37
N ARG A 400 1.85 -21.74 0.15
CA ARG A 400 3.19 -21.52 0.71
C ARG A 400 3.18 -20.48 1.82
N LYS A 401 2.24 -19.54 1.76
CA LYS A 401 2.16 -18.42 2.70
C LYS A 401 0.74 -18.25 3.19
N LEU A 402 0.56 -18.33 4.51
CA LEU A 402 -0.70 -18.07 5.19
C LEU A 402 -0.50 -16.96 6.21
N LYS A 403 -1.25 -15.87 6.08
CA LYS A 403 -1.38 -14.87 7.14
C LYS A 403 -2.85 -14.72 7.49
N SER A 404 -3.22 -14.89 8.76
CA SER A 404 -4.62 -14.82 9.14
C SER A 404 -4.83 -14.57 10.62
N ASN A 405 -6.10 -14.46 11.03
CA ASN A 405 -6.50 -14.53 12.43
C ASN A 405 -7.01 -15.95 12.80
N LEU A 406 -6.77 -16.95 11.93
CA LEU A 406 -7.13 -18.37 12.12
C LEU A 406 -6.15 -19.05 13.07
N PHE A 407 -6.47 -19.04 14.37
CA PHE A 407 -5.76 -19.81 15.40
C PHE A 407 -6.64 -20.95 15.94
N GLY A 408 -6.05 -21.91 16.67
CA GLY A 408 -6.81 -23.02 17.26
C GLY A 408 -6.92 -24.27 16.37
N PRO A 409 -8.05 -24.98 16.36
CA PRO A 409 -8.22 -26.18 15.51
C PRO A 409 -8.15 -25.84 14.01
N TYR A 410 -8.53 -24.62 13.62
CA TYR A 410 -8.61 -24.19 12.22
C TYR A 410 -7.26 -24.25 11.51
N ILE A 411 -6.20 -23.78 12.16
CA ILE A 411 -4.85 -23.84 11.57
C ILE A 411 -4.40 -25.28 11.41
N LEU A 412 -4.76 -26.16 12.35
CA LEU A 412 -4.42 -27.58 12.27
C LEU A 412 -5.16 -28.28 11.11
N THR A 413 -6.45 -27.97 10.91
CA THR A 413 -7.22 -28.45 9.75
C THR A 413 -6.56 -28.07 8.43
N ILE A 414 -6.09 -26.83 8.31
CA ILE A 414 -5.39 -26.34 7.12
C ILE A 414 -4.05 -27.06 6.94
N LEU A 415 -3.24 -27.17 8.00
CA LEU A 415 -1.91 -27.79 7.95
C LEU A 415 -1.95 -29.29 7.62
N LYS A 416 -3.05 -29.99 7.97
CA LYS A 416 -3.26 -31.40 7.59
C LYS A 416 -3.34 -31.63 6.08
N HIS A 417 -3.67 -30.61 5.29
CA HIS A 417 -3.84 -30.73 3.83
C HIS A 417 -2.86 -29.85 3.04
N CYS A 418 -2.34 -28.77 3.65
CA CYS A 418 -1.46 -27.79 3.02
C CYS A 418 0.01 -28.01 3.42
N HIS A 419 0.65 -29.05 2.87
CA HIS A 419 2.01 -29.45 3.28
C HIS A 419 3.15 -28.61 2.70
N LYS A 420 2.86 -27.64 1.82
CA LYS A 420 3.87 -26.77 1.17
C LYS A 420 4.05 -25.43 1.89
N ILE A 421 3.46 -25.26 3.06
CA ILE A 421 3.49 -24.00 3.81
C ILE A 421 4.91 -23.72 4.32
N GLU A 422 5.44 -22.56 3.94
CA GLU A 422 6.76 -22.05 4.34
C GLU A 422 6.65 -20.89 5.33
N TYR A 423 5.55 -20.12 5.28
CA TYR A 423 5.35 -18.96 6.13
C TYR A 423 3.93 -18.93 6.73
N ILE A 424 3.87 -18.90 8.05
CA ILE A 424 2.65 -18.74 8.84
C ILE A 424 2.77 -17.44 9.65
N ASN A 425 1.78 -16.57 9.56
CA ASN A 425 1.67 -15.38 10.38
C ASN A 425 0.25 -15.24 10.92
N ILE A 426 0.09 -15.50 12.22
CA ILE A 426 -1.17 -15.40 12.92
C ILE A 426 -1.17 -14.11 13.72
N LYS A 427 -2.14 -13.23 13.46
CA LYS A 427 -2.33 -11.97 14.18
C LYS A 427 -3.69 -11.97 14.86
N GLY A 428 -3.83 -11.26 15.98
CA GLY A 428 -5.15 -11.01 16.57
C GLY A 428 -5.16 -10.77 18.07
N ALA A 429 -6.23 -10.15 18.54
CA ALA A 429 -6.52 -10.05 19.96
C ALA A 429 -7.12 -11.38 20.43
N TYR A 430 -6.36 -12.16 21.18
CA TYR A 430 -6.91 -13.27 21.95
C TYR A 430 -7.71 -12.68 23.13
N HIS A 431 -9.02 -12.63 22.95
CA HIS A 431 -9.93 -12.36 24.05
C HIS A 431 -10.18 -13.69 24.78
N ARG A 432 -9.61 -13.86 25.97
CA ARG A 432 -10.02 -14.93 26.89
C ARG A 432 -11.54 -14.78 27.12
N GLY A 433 -12.34 -15.64 26.51
CA GLY A 433 -13.81 -15.59 26.56
C GLY A 433 -14.51 -15.48 25.19
N SER A 434 -13.80 -15.20 24.09
CA SER A 434 -14.35 -15.36 22.75
C SER A 434 -14.34 -16.85 22.36
N SER A 435 -15.39 -17.27 21.66
CA SER A 435 -15.89 -18.64 21.43
C SER A 435 -14.94 -19.74 20.91
N LEU A 436 -13.62 -19.52 20.82
CA LEU A 436 -12.64 -20.53 20.39
C LEU A 436 -12.36 -21.60 21.46
N PHE A 437 -12.73 -21.35 22.72
CA PHE A 437 -12.71 -22.34 23.81
C PHE A 437 -13.84 -23.37 23.75
N GLN A 438 -14.51 -23.54 22.61
CA GLN A 438 -15.20 -24.80 22.30
C GLN A 438 -14.22 -25.92 21.90
N THR A 439 -12.90 -25.72 22.08
CA THR A 439 -11.90 -26.76 21.81
C THR A 439 -11.09 -27.16 23.04
N TYR A 440 -10.91 -28.47 23.18
CA TYR A 440 -10.17 -29.16 24.25
C TYR A 440 -8.63 -28.99 24.19
N LEU A 441 -8.10 -28.08 23.35
CA LEU A 441 -6.68 -27.97 23.05
C LEU A 441 -6.11 -26.64 23.56
N GLU A 442 -5.13 -26.73 24.45
CA GLU A 442 -4.39 -25.57 24.96
C GLU A 442 -3.49 -24.96 23.86
N PRO A 443 -3.21 -23.64 23.89
CA PRO A 443 -2.36 -22.98 22.90
C PRO A 443 -0.99 -23.63 22.68
N GLY A 444 -0.36 -24.12 23.75
CA GLY A 444 0.90 -24.87 23.68
C GLY A 444 0.79 -26.17 22.89
N GLN A 445 -0.33 -26.91 23.03
CA GLN A 445 -0.58 -28.13 22.27
C GLN A 445 -0.78 -27.84 20.78
N ILE A 446 -1.41 -26.71 20.45
CA ILE A 446 -1.55 -26.25 19.05
C ILE A 446 -0.18 -25.91 18.48
N LEU A 447 0.65 -25.17 19.23
CA LEU A 447 2.02 -24.83 18.81
C LEU A 447 2.86 -26.10 18.57
N GLU A 448 2.77 -27.08 19.46
CA GLU A 448 3.43 -28.36 19.33
C GLU A 448 2.96 -29.14 18.09
N GLN A 449 1.65 -29.16 17.81
CA GLN A 449 1.10 -29.80 16.62
C GLN A 449 1.47 -29.08 15.31
N ILE A 450 1.63 -27.75 15.33
CA ILE A 450 2.20 -27.01 14.20
C ILE A 450 3.63 -27.50 13.94
N ALA A 451 4.42 -27.68 14.99
CA ALA A 451 5.79 -28.20 14.86
C ALA A 451 5.85 -29.63 14.31
N THR A 452 4.83 -30.47 14.52
CA THR A 452 4.81 -31.84 13.98
C THR A 452 4.24 -31.91 12.56
N THR A 453 3.25 -31.06 12.24
CA THR A 453 2.47 -31.17 10.99
C THR A 453 3.09 -30.39 9.84
N SER A 454 3.77 -29.27 10.12
CA SER A 454 4.29 -28.32 9.11
C SER A 454 5.80 -28.44 8.88
N SER A 455 6.45 -29.36 9.60
CA SER A 455 7.82 -29.20 10.09
C SER A 455 8.89 -29.07 8.98
N GLU A 456 8.76 -29.80 7.88
CA GLU A 456 9.83 -29.89 6.88
C GLU A 456 10.00 -28.66 6.00
N GLN A 457 8.92 -27.92 5.72
CA GLN A 457 8.93 -26.77 4.80
C GLN A 457 8.81 -25.43 5.52
N LEU A 458 8.40 -25.43 6.80
CA LEU A 458 8.16 -24.22 7.57
C LEU A 458 9.48 -23.46 7.84
N LYS A 459 9.61 -22.29 7.21
CA LYS A 459 10.74 -21.37 7.39
C LYS A 459 10.43 -20.27 8.38
N LYS A 460 9.18 -19.81 8.44
CA LYS A 460 8.81 -18.65 9.26
C LYS A 460 7.50 -18.88 9.97
N LEU A 461 7.50 -18.75 11.29
CA LEU A 461 6.31 -18.83 12.13
C LEU A 461 6.20 -17.57 12.99
N VAL A 462 5.09 -16.86 12.88
CA VAL A 462 4.77 -15.69 13.71
C VAL A 462 3.40 -15.88 14.31
N ILE A 463 3.28 -15.84 15.63
CA ILE A 463 2.02 -15.90 16.37
C ILE A 463 1.99 -14.70 17.31
N ASP A 464 1.50 -13.58 16.78
CA ASP A 464 1.45 -12.28 17.46
C ASP A 464 0.16 -12.17 18.28
N ILE A 465 0.10 -12.98 19.34
CA ILE A 465 -0.97 -13.06 20.32
C ILE A 465 -0.33 -12.92 21.71
N SER A 466 -0.79 -11.96 22.52
CA SER A 466 -0.16 -11.66 23.81
C SER A 466 -0.31 -12.80 24.84
N SER A 467 0.79 -13.10 25.54
CA SER A 467 0.83 -14.03 26.69
C SER A 467 0.33 -15.44 26.39
N LEU A 468 0.72 -16.00 25.24
CA LEU A 468 0.15 -17.24 24.75
C LEU A 468 0.95 -18.49 25.16
N PHE A 469 2.27 -18.40 25.20
CA PHE A 469 3.15 -19.57 25.37
C PHE A 469 4.03 -19.49 26.62
N THR A 470 4.14 -20.60 27.35
CA THR A 470 5.10 -20.79 28.45
C THR A 470 6.49 -21.14 27.93
N ASN A 471 7.50 -21.09 28.82
CA ASN A 471 8.79 -21.71 28.57
C ASN A 471 8.70 -23.20 28.17
N GLU A 472 7.79 -23.97 28.79
CA GLU A 472 7.60 -25.40 28.50
C GLU A 472 7.03 -25.63 27.09
N ASP A 473 6.06 -24.81 26.67
CA ASP A 473 5.46 -24.89 25.33
C ASP A 473 6.51 -24.63 24.24
N LEU A 474 7.38 -23.64 24.46
CA LEU A 474 8.49 -23.34 23.55
C LEU A 474 9.49 -24.49 23.51
N SER A 475 9.82 -25.10 24.65
CA SER A 475 10.72 -26.26 24.69
C SER A 475 10.16 -27.42 23.87
N LYS A 476 8.87 -27.76 24.06
CA LYS A 476 8.18 -28.81 23.28
C LYS A 476 8.17 -28.50 21.78
N PHE A 477 7.90 -27.25 21.42
CA PHE A 477 7.93 -26.77 20.04
C PHE A 477 9.32 -26.94 19.42
N PHE A 478 10.36 -26.39 20.02
CA PHE A 478 11.73 -26.43 19.49
C PHE A 478 12.29 -27.85 19.46
N ALA A 479 11.90 -28.72 20.40
CA ALA A 479 12.27 -30.13 20.38
C ALA A 479 11.75 -30.85 19.12
N LYS A 480 10.53 -30.54 18.67
CA LYS A 480 9.85 -31.19 17.54
C LYS A 480 10.03 -30.47 16.20
N CYS A 481 10.39 -29.19 16.21
CA CYS A 481 10.58 -28.39 15.00
C CYS A 481 11.81 -28.87 14.19
N CYS A 482 11.68 -28.91 12.87
CA CYS A 482 12.80 -29.23 11.97
C CYS A 482 13.78 -28.06 11.85
N GLY A 483 15.02 -28.36 11.45
CA GLY A 483 16.11 -27.39 11.31
C GLY A 483 16.03 -26.46 10.11
N GLY A 484 14.84 -26.17 9.59
CA GLY A 484 14.60 -25.28 8.45
C GLY A 484 14.05 -23.90 8.85
N LEU A 485 13.82 -23.68 10.16
CA LEU A 485 13.22 -22.45 10.66
C LEU A 485 14.23 -21.29 10.58
N GLU A 486 13.88 -20.25 9.83
CA GLU A 486 14.62 -19.00 9.69
C GLU A 486 14.13 -17.92 10.66
N TYR A 487 12.86 -17.98 11.07
CA TYR A 487 12.26 -16.98 11.94
C TYR A 487 11.15 -17.54 12.83
N PHE A 488 11.21 -17.20 14.12
CA PHE A 488 10.14 -17.43 15.08
C PHE A 488 9.72 -16.10 15.72
N GLY A 489 8.41 -15.87 15.83
CA GLY A 489 7.83 -14.78 16.59
C GLY A 489 6.66 -15.26 17.42
N GLY A 490 6.59 -14.91 18.71
CA GLY A 490 5.54 -15.39 19.60
C GLY A 490 5.38 -14.57 20.87
N GLY A 491 4.14 -14.35 21.30
CA GLY A 491 3.86 -13.77 22.61
C GLY A 491 4.02 -14.81 23.72
N CYS A 492 4.95 -14.56 24.63
CA CYS A 492 5.39 -15.50 25.65
C CYS A 492 5.21 -14.93 27.06
N TYR A 493 5.13 -15.81 28.06
CA TYR A 493 5.27 -15.43 29.46
C TYR A 493 6.21 -16.40 30.19
N GLY A 494 7.10 -15.85 31.03
CA GLY A 494 8.06 -16.65 31.80
C GLY A 494 9.44 -16.00 31.90
N TYR A 495 10.48 -16.83 31.98
CA TYR A 495 11.86 -16.40 32.16
C TYR A 495 12.58 -16.32 30.81
N ARG A 496 13.21 -15.18 30.50
CA ARG A 496 13.88 -14.95 29.20
C ARG A 496 15.07 -15.89 29.01
N GLU A 497 15.88 -16.09 30.04
CA GLU A 497 17.05 -16.98 30.03
C GLU A 497 16.69 -18.41 29.63
N HIS A 498 15.60 -18.95 30.21
CA HIS A 498 15.11 -20.29 29.85
C HIS A 498 14.68 -20.37 28.38
N VAL A 499 14.10 -19.30 27.81
CA VAL A 499 13.78 -19.25 26.37
C VAL A 499 15.04 -19.25 25.52
N GLU A 500 16.05 -18.46 25.90
CA GLU A 500 17.33 -18.40 25.19
C GLU A 500 18.05 -19.75 25.19
N ASP A 501 18.05 -20.45 26.32
CA ASP A 501 18.61 -21.80 26.44
C ASP A 501 17.94 -22.80 25.48
N GLU A 502 16.61 -22.78 25.38
CA GLU A 502 15.87 -23.64 24.44
C GLU A 502 16.16 -23.30 22.97
N ILE A 503 16.27 -22.00 22.65
CA ILE A 503 16.67 -21.54 21.31
C ILE A 503 18.08 -22.05 20.97
N MET A 504 19.01 -21.97 21.92
CA MET A 504 20.39 -22.41 21.73
C MET A 504 20.50 -23.94 21.61
N LYS A 505 19.67 -24.70 22.35
CA LYS A 505 19.55 -26.16 22.18
C LYS A 505 19.07 -26.51 20.77
N TYR A 506 18.05 -25.83 20.26
CA TYR A 506 17.57 -25.99 18.88
C TYR A 506 18.67 -25.67 17.86
N ALA A 507 19.37 -24.54 18.04
CA ALA A 507 20.43 -24.09 17.15
C ALA A 507 21.57 -25.11 17.04
N ARG A 508 22.00 -25.67 18.18
CA ARG A 508 23.00 -26.75 18.25
C ARG A 508 22.52 -28.02 17.58
N LYS A 509 21.28 -28.45 17.87
CA LYS A 509 20.68 -29.68 17.30
C LYS A 509 20.69 -29.68 15.76
N TRP A 510 20.47 -28.52 15.16
CA TRP A 510 20.32 -28.40 13.70
C TRP A 510 21.49 -27.70 12.98
N ASN A 511 22.56 -27.37 13.70
CA ASN A 511 23.72 -26.63 13.17
C ASN A 511 23.33 -25.33 12.43
N VAL A 512 22.40 -24.59 13.02
CA VAL A 512 21.95 -23.27 12.53
C VAL A 512 22.50 -22.17 13.44
N GLY A 513 22.93 -21.04 12.86
CA GLY A 513 23.37 -19.89 13.65
C GLY A 513 22.18 -19.10 14.20
N VAL A 514 22.31 -18.48 15.39
CA VAL A 514 21.35 -17.48 15.86
C VAL A 514 21.88 -16.11 15.45
N VAL A 515 21.11 -15.39 14.63
CA VAL A 515 21.49 -14.07 14.08
C VAL A 515 21.08 -12.95 15.04
N GLY A 516 19.97 -13.12 15.75
CA GLY A 516 19.50 -12.16 16.74
C GLY A 516 18.27 -12.66 17.48
N ILE A 517 18.21 -12.28 18.76
CA ILE A 517 17.05 -12.45 19.64
C ILE A 517 16.64 -11.06 20.08
N SER A 518 15.36 -10.72 19.96
CA SER A 518 14.82 -9.45 20.43
C SER A 518 13.53 -9.66 21.19
N TYR A 519 13.34 -8.84 22.23
CA TYR A 519 12.19 -8.86 23.11
C TYR A 519 11.46 -7.52 23.00
N GLU A 520 10.20 -7.54 22.61
CA GLU A 520 9.34 -6.35 22.68
C GLU A 520 8.48 -6.43 23.96
N SER A 521 8.67 -5.47 24.87
CA SER A 521 7.81 -5.29 26.04
C SER A 521 6.60 -4.44 25.67
N ARG A 522 5.38 -4.98 25.80
CA ARG A 522 4.16 -4.15 25.74
C ARG A 522 4.01 -3.39 27.07
N SER A 523 4.41 -2.11 27.09
CA SER A 523 3.87 -1.17 28.06
C SER A 523 2.39 -0.96 27.75
N PHE A 524 1.49 -1.39 28.65
CA PHE A 524 0.07 -1.08 28.53
C PHE A 524 -0.10 0.45 28.51
N GLY A 525 -0.48 0.99 27.36
CA GLY A 525 -1.01 2.35 27.29
C GLY A 525 -2.33 2.38 28.05
N THR A 526 -2.43 3.31 28.99
CA THR A 526 -3.64 3.70 29.72
C THR A 526 -4.84 3.75 28.79
N ILE A 527 -5.73 2.76 28.89
CA ILE A 527 -7.11 2.93 28.45
C ILE A 527 -7.78 3.72 29.56
N GLY A 528 -7.93 5.03 29.35
CA GLY A 528 -8.84 5.85 30.13
C GLY A 528 -10.26 5.35 29.92
N GLY A 529 -10.92 4.91 30.98
CA GLY A 529 -12.32 4.49 30.93
C GLY A 529 -12.71 3.51 32.04
N SER A 530 -12.96 4.05 33.24
CA SER A 530 -13.83 3.51 34.30
C SER A 530 -13.63 2.05 34.77
N VAL A 531 -12.83 1.93 35.84
CA VAL A 531 -13.06 1.18 37.09
C VAL A 531 -14.02 -0.02 37.06
N GLY A 532 -13.45 -1.20 37.35
CA GLY A 532 -14.14 -2.28 38.07
C GLY A 532 -13.81 -3.68 37.57
N GLY A 533 -12.76 -4.33 38.10
CA GLY A 533 -12.67 -5.79 38.02
C GLY A 533 -11.31 -6.45 37.75
N LEU A 534 -10.16 -5.78 37.94
CA LEU A 534 -8.84 -6.43 37.78
C LEU A 534 -8.00 -6.52 39.07
N GLY A 535 -8.56 -6.13 40.22
CA GLY A 535 -7.94 -6.33 41.54
C GLY A 535 -8.15 -7.74 42.14
N GLY A 536 -8.90 -8.63 41.48
CA GLY A 536 -9.33 -9.90 42.06
C GLY A 536 -8.55 -11.16 41.67
N LEU A 537 -7.61 -11.09 40.70
CA LEU A 537 -6.99 -12.28 40.12
C LEU A 537 -5.50 -12.48 40.42
N LEU A 538 -4.86 -11.56 41.15
CA LEU A 538 -3.49 -11.73 41.68
C LEU A 538 -3.45 -12.30 43.11
N ASN A 539 -4.60 -12.43 43.79
CA ASN A 539 -4.69 -12.92 45.18
C ASN A 539 -5.08 -14.40 45.34
N ALA A 540 -5.24 -15.17 44.25
CA ALA A 540 -5.66 -16.57 44.34
C ALA A 540 -4.50 -17.58 44.45
N TRP A 541 -3.24 -17.14 44.31
CA TRP A 541 -2.05 -18.02 44.27
C TRP A 541 -0.99 -17.65 45.33
N GLY A 542 -1.40 -16.96 46.40
CA GLY A 542 -0.48 -16.40 47.41
C GLY A 542 -0.85 -16.67 48.86
N ASN A 543 -1.62 -17.71 49.17
CA ASN A 543 -1.89 -18.11 50.56
C ASN A 543 -1.44 -19.55 50.80
N GLY A 544 -0.20 -19.68 51.28
CA GLY A 544 0.32 -20.99 51.66
C GLY A 544 1.81 -21.02 51.92
N MET A 545 2.38 -20.01 52.61
CA MET A 545 3.60 -20.10 53.43
C MET A 545 3.91 -18.69 53.93
N GLY A 546 3.68 -18.46 55.23
CA GLY A 546 3.99 -17.20 55.89
C GLY A 546 5.49 -17.09 56.15
N PHE A 547 6.05 -15.92 55.86
CA PHE A 547 7.22 -15.39 56.54
C PHE A 547 7.09 -13.87 56.59
N ASP A 548 6.93 -13.36 57.81
CA ASP A 548 7.00 -11.94 58.14
C ASP A 548 8.43 -11.41 57.91
N GLY A 549 8.53 -10.16 57.46
CA GLY A 549 9.78 -9.51 57.13
C GLY A 549 10.51 -8.88 58.31
N GLU A 550 11.76 -8.50 58.10
CA GLU A 550 12.27 -7.11 58.21
C GLU A 550 13.79 -7.05 57.93
N ASP A 551 14.22 -5.85 57.55
CA ASP A 551 15.57 -5.28 57.58
C ASP A 551 16.65 -5.63 56.53
N GLY A 552 16.86 -4.64 55.64
CA GLY A 552 18.13 -3.94 55.40
C GLY A 552 19.42 -4.73 55.11
N SER A 553 19.89 -4.69 53.86
CA SER A 553 21.29 -4.38 53.47
C SER A 553 21.54 -4.73 52.00
N GLU A 554 22.55 -4.07 51.42
CA GLU A 554 23.11 -4.27 50.09
C GLU A 554 23.27 -5.75 49.71
N PHE A 555 22.57 -6.22 48.70
CA PHE A 555 23.02 -7.32 47.84
C PHE A 555 22.39 -7.17 46.46
N GLY A 556 23.23 -7.18 45.43
CA GLY A 556 22.80 -7.32 44.05
C GLY A 556 21.98 -8.60 43.92
N ASN A 557 20.72 -8.45 43.53
CA ASN A 557 19.87 -9.55 43.15
C ASN A 557 19.28 -9.21 41.79
N GLU A 558 19.83 -9.85 40.76
CA GLU A 558 19.13 -10.13 39.51
C GLU A 558 17.84 -10.86 39.88
N ARG A 559 16.76 -10.12 40.14
CA ARG A 559 15.44 -10.72 40.24
C ARG A 559 15.07 -11.14 38.83
N HIS A 560 15.25 -12.43 38.55
CA HIS A 560 14.64 -13.08 37.40
C HIS A 560 13.12 -12.95 37.55
N GLU A 561 12.53 -11.85 37.06
CA GLU A 561 11.09 -11.64 37.12
C GLU A 561 10.43 -12.34 35.93
N MET A 562 9.41 -13.16 36.21
CA MET A 562 8.50 -13.65 35.17
C MET A 562 7.91 -12.44 34.45
N SER A 563 8.13 -12.37 33.14
CA SER A 563 7.67 -11.25 32.34
C SER A 563 6.84 -11.74 31.15
N VAL A 564 5.92 -10.89 30.71
CA VAL A 564 5.24 -11.04 29.42
C VAL A 564 6.06 -10.31 28.38
N PHE A 565 6.40 -10.98 27.28
CA PHE A 565 7.20 -10.41 26.21
C PHE A 565 6.83 -11.00 24.86
N ASN A 566 6.98 -10.22 23.80
CA ASN A 566 6.96 -10.73 22.45
C ASN A 566 8.39 -11.12 22.05
N LEU A 567 8.59 -12.42 21.85
CA LEU A 567 9.86 -13.00 21.43
C LEU A 567 9.96 -12.92 19.91
N HIS A 568 11.10 -12.48 19.41
CA HIS A 568 11.47 -12.59 18.01
C HIS A 568 12.87 -13.18 17.88
N VAL A 569 12.99 -14.27 17.12
CA VAL A 569 14.24 -15.00 16.91
C VAL A 569 14.50 -15.12 15.43
N LYS A 570 15.71 -14.74 15.01
CA LYS A 570 16.19 -14.92 13.65
C LYS A 570 17.31 -15.95 13.62
N PHE A 571 17.14 -16.99 12.83
CA PHE A 571 18.15 -18.00 12.59
C PHE A 571 18.87 -17.72 11.26
N GLY A 572 20.13 -18.15 11.17
CA GLY A 572 20.96 -18.09 9.98
C GLY A 572 20.84 -19.36 9.15
N SER A 573 21.40 -19.33 7.94
CA SER A 573 21.49 -20.53 7.09
C SER A 573 22.30 -21.63 7.78
N ARG A 574 21.96 -22.89 7.49
CA ARG A 574 22.76 -24.04 7.94
C ARG A 574 24.21 -23.84 7.51
N ARG A 575 25.14 -23.96 8.45
CA ARG A 575 26.56 -23.98 8.12
C ARG A 575 26.83 -25.35 7.49
N ILE A 576 27.11 -25.35 6.18
CA ILE A 576 27.62 -26.56 5.51
C ILE A 576 29.02 -26.77 6.07
N VAL A 577 29.23 -27.92 6.72
CA VAL A 577 30.55 -28.38 7.18
C VAL A 577 31.16 -29.23 6.08
#